data_AF-A0A8J2I625-F1
#
_entry.id   AF-A0A8J2I625-F1
#
_cell.length_a   1.000
_cell.length_b   1.000
_cell.length_c   1.000
_cell.angle_alpha   90.00
_cell.angle_beta   90.00
_cell.angle_gamma   90.00
#
_symmetry.space_group_name_H-M   'P 1'
#
loop_
_entity.id
_entity.type
_entity.pdbx_description
1 polymer ?
#
loop_
_entity_poly.entity_id
_entity_poly.type
_entity_poly.pdbx_seq_one_letter_code
_entity_poly.pdbx_strand_id
1 'polypeptide(L)'
;MSQQTEQARAFAEHDLRQAVLRRVPQLMSIKSGWEKPEIPSLHHHDLADHLLAAVQSYTHDANMAIIARVLQLPQELRDNIYMYLWGTDEEHDPSRSLLYWWDSFDEPWFSKDDDLCKSRWLKTVSMNLRPPHFIDKSFVGPVFAKEALKRFKDTVGKDLRPIGEKNPVAEYGVHDTSMEEFVSKDAFGVGVTVEELARNLDLRVNFQCDTLTDDEFAEIQKSKVHDQGSLVTGTTVYTRDDYLCDLNDGVTALLSIPHNNRVITHNEHGRHIQTRARVVTLAIRQEDDFIVRDLSPILKLVARTYHGLRAKGFTVKVQYYSEDIELNVLFEDDVWEWTNDDWKKNRFAKNKFGIGHSTSAERYVWEQLREHLFQKPDEDVLP
;
A
#
# COMPACT_ATOMS: atom_id res chain seq x y z
N MET A 1 24.22 22.09 25.71
CA MET A 1 23.72 21.24 24.62
C MET A 1 24.35 21.53 23.26
N SER A 2 24.45 22.78 22.76
CA SER A 2 25.02 23.06 21.42
C SER A 2 26.42 22.49 21.16
N GLN A 3 27.34 22.60 22.12
CA GLN A 3 28.71 22.06 21.98
C GLN A 3 28.78 20.52 21.92
N GLN A 4 27.89 19.81 22.63
CA GLN A 4 27.86 18.35 22.63
C GLN A 4 27.34 17.80 21.29
N THR A 5 26.34 18.45 20.70
CA THR A 5 25.83 18.09 19.37
C THR A 5 26.79 18.44 18.23
N GLU A 6 27.53 19.55 18.34
CA GLU A 6 28.58 19.90 17.37
C GLU A 6 29.77 18.92 17.46
N GLN A 7 30.14 18.49 18.66
CA GLN A 7 31.13 17.44 18.86
C GLN A 7 30.65 16.11 18.28
N ALA A 8 29.41 15.68 18.56
CA ALA A 8 28.84 14.44 18.00
C ALA A 8 28.87 14.45 16.46
N ARG A 9 28.43 15.55 15.84
CA ARG A 9 28.50 15.71 14.37
C ARG A 9 29.93 15.60 13.84
N ALA A 10 30.90 16.25 14.49
CA ALA A 10 32.30 16.18 14.07
C ALA A 10 32.89 14.76 14.21
N PHE A 11 32.50 14.02 15.25
CA PHE A 11 32.86 12.61 15.42
C PHE A 11 32.24 11.74 14.33
N ALA A 12 30.94 11.88 14.05
CA ALA A 12 30.28 11.11 13.00
C ALA A 12 30.81 11.44 11.59
N GLU A 13 31.18 12.70 11.32
CA GLU A 13 31.84 13.08 10.06
C GLU A 13 33.22 12.44 9.93
N HIS A 14 33.99 12.41 11.02
CA HIS A 14 35.27 11.71 11.07
C HIS A 14 35.09 10.21 10.82
N ASP A 15 34.12 9.58 11.46
CA ASP A 15 33.87 8.14 11.32
C ASP A 15 33.37 7.76 9.92
N LEU A 16 32.52 8.58 9.30
CA LEU A 16 32.15 8.44 7.90
C LEU A 16 33.37 8.55 6.98
N ARG A 17 34.23 9.55 7.19
CA ARG A 17 35.47 9.68 6.43
C ARG A 17 36.37 8.46 6.61
N GLN A 18 36.52 7.94 7.82
CA GLN A 18 37.30 6.73 8.08
C GLN A 18 36.68 5.49 7.41
N ALA A 19 35.36 5.33 7.45
CA ALA A 19 34.66 4.21 6.80
C ALA A 19 34.87 4.25 5.27
N VAL A 20 34.75 5.43 4.66
CA VAL A 20 35.04 5.63 3.22
C VAL A 20 36.51 5.35 2.92
N LEU A 21 37.43 5.91 3.70
CA LEU A 21 38.88 5.73 3.50
C LEU A 21 39.34 4.28 3.67
N ARG A 22 38.71 3.50 4.57
CA ARG A 22 38.99 2.05 4.72
C ARG A 22 38.55 1.25 3.49
N ARG A 23 37.54 1.71 2.75
CA ARG A 23 37.04 1.05 1.53
C ARG A 23 37.88 1.34 0.30
N VAL A 24 38.48 2.53 0.19
CA VAL A 24 39.27 2.97 -0.99
C VAL A 24 40.40 1.99 -1.35
N PRO A 25 41.28 1.54 -0.43
CA PRO A 25 42.34 0.58 -0.75
C PRO A 25 41.83 -0.77 -1.26
N GLN A 26 40.69 -1.25 -0.75
CA GLN A 26 40.09 -2.53 -1.15
C GLN A 26 39.41 -2.45 -2.53
N LEU A 27 38.83 -1.30 -2.89
CA LEU A 27 38.31 -1.07 -4.24
C LEU A 27 39.46 -0.95 -5.28
N MET A 28 40.61 -0.43 -4.85
CA MET A 28 41.81 -0.35 -5.67
C MET A 28 42.46 -1.72 -5.90
N SER A 29 42.43 -2.64 -4.93
CA SER A 29 42.94 -4.01 -5.09
C SER A 29 42.07 -4.87 -6.03
N ILE A 30 40.76 -4.63 -6.10
CA ILE A 30 39.83 -5.29 -7.04
C ILE A 30 40.12 -4.87 -8.50
N LYS A 31 40.63 -3.65 -8.74
CA LYS A 31 40.98 -3.17 -10.09
C LYS A 31 42.31 -3.73 -10.61
N SER A 32 43.18 -4.27 -9.75
CA SER A 32 44.56 -4.61 -10.09
C SER A 32 44.85 -6.10 -10.32
N GLY A 33 43.85 -7.00 -10.29
CA GLY A 33 44.10 -8.45 -10.45
C GLY A 33 43.03 -9.17 -11.27
N TRP A 34 43.44 -9.73 -12.42
CA TRP A 34 42.66 -10.62 -13.30
C TRP A 34 42.69 -12.09 -12.83
N GLU A 35 42.61 -12.33 -11.52
CA GLU A 35 42.36 -13.66 -10.98
C GLU A 35 41.26 -13.53 -9.94
N LYS A 36 40.25 -14.42 -10.00
CA LYS A 36 39.08 -14.43 -9.12
C LYS A 36 39.52 -14.17 -7.68
N PRO A 37 39.20 -13.02 -7.09
CA PRO A 37 39.58 -12.80 -5.73
C PRO A 37 38.58 -13.57 -4.88
N GLU A 38 39.04 -14.67 -4.27
CA GLU A 38 38.41 -15.22 -3.06
C GLU A 38 38.61 -14.18 -1.95
N ILE A 39 37.91 -13.05 -2.03
CA ILE A 39 37.79 -12.17 -0.89
C ILE A 39 36.82 -12.88 0.05
N PRO A 40 37.19 -13.18 1.30
CA PRO A 40 36.28 -13.80 2.24
C PRO A 40 35.05 -12.93 2.35
N SER A 41 33.90 -13.46 1.96
CA SER A 41 32.60 -12.77 1.96
C SER A 41 32.35 -12.03 3.28
N LEU A 42 32.79 -12.59 4.41
CA LEU A 42 32.71 -11.99 5.75
C LEU A 42 33.30 -10.57 5.83
N HIS A 43 34.46 -10.29 5.23
CA HIS A 43 35.08 -8.96 5.33
C HIS A 43 34.36 -7.88 4.51
N HIS A 44 33.58 -8.28 3.51
CA HIS A 44 32.72 -7.38 2.75
C HIS A 44 31.43 -7.05 3.50
N HIS A 45 30.85 -8.01 4.23
CA HIS A 45 29.67 -7.79 5.06
C HIS A 45 29.97 -6.82 6.21
N ASP A 46 31.03 -7.08 6.98
CA ASP A 46 31.41 -6.23 8.11
C ASP A 46 31.64 -4.78 7.65
N LEU A 47 32.30 -4.58 6.51
CA LEU A 47 32.60 -3.23 6.03
C LEU A 47 31.38 -2.50 5.46
N ALA A 48 30.46 -3.22 4.81
CA ALA A 48 29.19 -2.66 4.37
C ALA A 48 28.34 -2.21 5.56
N ASP A 49 28.28 -3.04 6.62
CA ASP A 49 27.61 -2.69 7.86
C ASP A 49 28.26 -1.48 8.55
N HIS A 50 29.60 -1.36 8.56
CA HIS A 50 30.28 -0.18 9.10
C HIS A 50 30.01 1.09 8.28
N LEU A 51 30.02 1.01 6.95
CA LEU A 51 29.72 2.16 6.09
C LEU A 51 28.26 2.59 6.26
N LEU A 52 27.35 1.64 6.33
CA LEU A 52 25.94 1.85 6.60
C LEU A 52 25.73 2.60 7.93
N ALA A 53 26.31 2.06 9.00
CA ALA A 53 26.24 2.66 10.33
C ALA A 53 26.82 4.08 10.34
N ALA A 54 27.94 4.32 9.62
CA ALA A 54 28.55 5.64 9.56
C ALA A 54 27.71 6.66 8.78
N VAL A 55 27.09 6.27 7.66
CA VAL A 55 26.17 7.13 6.89
C VAL A 55 24.95 7.49 7.73
N GLN A 56 24.35 6.51 8.39
CA GLN A 56 23.20 6.74 9.28
C GLN A 56 23.58 7.65 10.45
N SER A 57 24.72 7.40 11.10
CA SER A 57 25.19 8.20 12.25
C SER A 57 25.48 9.65 11.87
N TYR A 58 26.20 9.88 10.76
CA TYR A 58 26.47 11.24 10.28
C TYR A 58 25.18 12.00 9.95
N THR A 59 24.25 11.33 9.27
CA THR A 59 23.00 11.93 8.84
C THR A 59 22.08 12.25 10.03
N HIS A 60 22.04 11.35 11.02
CA HIS A 60 21.37 11.58 12.28
C HIS A 60 21.97 12.79 13.01
N ASP A 61 23.28 12.75 13.30
CA ASP A 61 23.94 13.76 14.12
C ASP A 61 23.95 15.16 13.49
N ALA A 62 24.01 15.24 12.15
CA ALA A 62 23.89 16.50 11.42
C ALA A 62 22.56 17.20 11.68
N ASN A 63 21.47 16.44 11.85
CA ASN A 63 20.12 16.96 12.05
C ASN A 63 19.76 17.11 13.54
N MET A 64 20.31 16.27 14.42
CA MET A 64 19.92 16.22 15.83
C MET A 64 20.13 17.51 16.61
N ALA A 65 21.07 18.37 16.21
CA ALA A 65 21.24 19.68 16.83
C ALA A 65 20.00 20.58 16.69
N ILE A 66 19.36 20.55 15.51
CA ILE A 66 18.13 21.31 15.23
C ILE A 66 16.96 20.63 15.92
N ILE A 67 16.84 19.30 15.79
CA ILE A 67 15.77 18.52 16.42
C ILE A 67 15.75 18.71 17.94
N ALA A 68 16.91 18.63 18.60
CA ALA A 68 17.00 18.81 20.04
C ALA A 68 16.53 20.20 20.47
N ARG A 69 16.80 21.25 19.67
CA ARG A 69 16.29 22.60 19.92
C ARG A 69 14.79 22.66 19.74
N VAL A 70 14.24 22.04 18.69
CA VAL A 70 12.79 21.98 18.47
C VAL A 70 12.10 21.26 19.62
N LEU A 71 12.59 20.11 20.07
CA LEU A 71 12.01 19.33 21.17
C LEU A 71 12.05 20.06 22.53
N GLN A 72 12.90 21.07 22.70
CA GLN A 72 12.94 21.92 23.90
C GLN A 72 11.90 23.05 23.89
N LEU A 73 11.30 23.34 22.73
CA LEU A 73 10.27 24.38 22.64
C LEU A 73 8.99 23.92 23.34
N PRO A 74 8.15 24.85 23.84
CA PRO A 74 6.78 24.56 24.24
C PRO A 74 5.99 23.83 23.15
N GLN A 75 5.04 22.98 23.55
CA GLN A 75 4.28 22.13 22.64
C GLN A 75 3.64 22.94 21.51
N GLU A 76 3.06 24.09 21.81
CA GLU A 76 2.37 24.95 20.85
C GLU A 76 3.29 25.44 19.73
N LEU A 77 4.56 25.71 20.03
CA LEU A 77 5.55 26.10 19.03
C LEU A 77 6.01 24.91 18.20
N ARG A 78 6.14 23.73 18.82
CA ARG A 78 6.45 22.50 18.07
C ARG A 78 5.33 22.15 17.11
N ASP A 79 4.09 22.29 17.54
CA ASP A 79 2.91 22.06 16.71
C ASP A 79 2.89 22.95 15.46
N ASN A 80 3.22 24.23 15.62
CA ASN A 80 3.33 25.15 14.49
C ASN A 80 4.45 24.73 13.51
N ILE A 81 5.57 24.23 14.02
CA ILE A 81 6.66 23.71 13.19
C ILE A 81 6.19 22.45 12.45
N TYR A 82 5.56 21.50 13.14
CA TYR A 82 5.03 20.29 12.52
C TYR A 82 3.98 20.62 11.45
N MET A 83 3.09 21.57 11.71
CA MET A 83 2.14 22.08 10.73
C MET A 83 2.81 22.64 9.48
N TYR A 84 3.90 23.38 9.66
CA TYR A 84 4.65 23.93 8.54
C TYR A 84 5.32 22.84 7.70
N LEU A 85 5.81 21.76 8.31
CA LEU A 85 6.40 20.62 7.59
C LEU A 85 5.37 19.90 6.70
N TRP A 86 4.10 19.95 7.07
CA TRP A 86 2.98 19.42 6.27
C TRP A 86 2.40 20.46 5.30
N GLY A 87 3.03 21.64 5.19
CA GLY A 87 2.67 22.64 4.20
C GLY A 87 2.78 22.08 2.79
N THR A 88 1.82 22.42 1.95
CA THR A 88 1.82 22.05 0.52
C THR A 88 2.14 23.26 -0.32
N ASP A 89 2.99 23.10 -1.32
CA ASP A 89 3.14 24.07 -2.41
C ASP A 89 2.78 23.41 -3.75
N GLU A 90 3.00 24.10 -4.88
CA GLU A 90 2.67 23.59 -6.21
C GLU A 90 3.60 22.44 -6.67
N GLU A 91 4.78 22.32 -6.06
CA GLU A 91 5.83 21.36 -6.46
C GLU A 91 5.98 20.18 -5.48
N HIS A 92 5.49 20.32 -4.23
CA HIS A 92 5.70 19.38 -3.14
C HIS A 92 4.44 19.13 -2.29
N ASP A 93 3.98 17.87 -2.29
CA ASP A 93 2.93 17.38 -1.39
C ASP A 93 3.50 16.25 -0.50
N PRO A 94 3.85 16.55 0.77
CA PRO A 94 4.36 15.56 1.71
C PRO A 94 3.30 14.54 2.18
N SER A 95 2.02 14.78 1.94
CA SER A 95 0.94 13.83 2.26
C SER A 95 0.83 12.73 1.21
N ARG A 96 0.99 13.10 -0.07
CA ARG A 96 1.03 12.17 -1.21
C ARG A 96 2.15 11.16 -1.07
N SER A 97 3.31 11.71 -0.81
CA SER A 97 4.52 11.07 -0.36
C SER A 97 4.24 9.90 0.61
N LEU A 98 3.60 10.16 1.74
CA LEU A 98 3.31 9.14 2.74
C LEU A 98 2.54 7.91 2.22
N LEU A 99 1.56 8.09 1.33
CA LEU A 99 0.80 6.96 0.76
C LEU A 99 1.66 6.06 -0.12
N TYR A 100 2.68 6.58 -0.80
CA TYR A 100 3.55 5.74 -1.63
C TYR A 100 4.57 4.95 -0.81
N TRP A 101 4.77 5.32 0.47
CA TRP A 101 5.90 4.85 1.26
C TRP A 101 5.51 4.22 2.59
N TRP A 102 4.22 4.06 2.88
CA TRP A 102 3.78 3.53 4.17
C TRP A 102 4.23 2.07 4.37
N ASP A 103 4.18 1.24 3.33
CA ASP A 103 4.65 -0.15 3.38
C ASP A 103 6.14 -0.25 3.70
N SER A 104 6.94 0.67 3.17
CA SER A 104 8.39 0.71 3.34
C SER A 104 8.86 1.69 4.43
N PHE A 105 7.94 2.15 5.29
CA PHE A 105 8.25 3.22 6.25
C PHE A 105 9.30 2.78 7.28
N ASP A 106 9.24 1.54 7.72
CA ASP A 106 10.17 0.94 8.67
C ASP A 106 11.27 0.09 8.01
N GLU A 107 11.31 0.02 6.66
CA GLU A 107 12.35 -0.71 5.95
C GLU A 107 13.73 -0.06 6.12
N PRO A 108 14.80 -0.87 6.27
CA PRO A 108 16.14 -0.33 6.33
C PRO A 108 16.50 0.42 5.05
N TRP A 109 17.35 1.44 5.18
CA TRP A 109 17.79 2.25 4.06
C TRP A 109 18.50 1.46 2.95
N PHE A 110 19.10 0.33 3.30
CA PHE A 110 19.93 -0.48 2.42
C PHE A 110 19.62 -1.97 2.63
N SER A 111 19.53 -2.71 1.54
CA SER A 111 19.36 -4.17 1.59
C SER A 111 20.67 -4.81 2.03
N LYS A 112 20.58 -5.83 2.91
CA LYS A 112 21.72 -6.68 3.27
C LYS A 112 21.91 -7.85 2.31
N ASP A 113 20.90 -8.15 1.49
CA ASP A 113 20.77 -9.43 0.78
C ASP A 113 21.15 -9.40 -0.70
N ASP A 114 21.66 -8.27 -1.21
CA ASP A 114 22.32 -8.23 -2.51
C ASP A 114 23.76 -8.76 -2.36
N ASP A 115 24.08 -9.87 -3.05
CA ASP A 115 25.42 -10.46 -3.20
C ASP A 115 26.51 -9.36 -3.24
N LEU A 116 27.12 -9.08 -2.07
CA LEU A 116 28.01 -7.93 -1.84
C LEU A 116 29.30 -8.02 -2.65
N CYS A 117 29.60 -9.19 -3.22
CA CYS A 117 30.67 -9.40 -4.17
C CYS A 117 30.38 -8.74 -5.53
N LYS A 118 29.11 -8.51 -5.86
CA LYS A 118 28.67 -7.88 -7.12
C LYS A 118 28.36 -6.38 -6.97
N SER A 119 27.97 -5.92 -5.79
CA SER A 119 27.67 -4.50 -5.57
C SER A 119 28.85 -3.73 -4.97
N ARG A 120 29.40 -2.77 -5.74
CA ARG A 120 30.48 -1.88 -5.27
C ARG A 120 30.00 -0.83 -4.26
N TRP A 121 28.69 -0.71 -4.06
CA TRP A 121 28.04 0.31 -3.24
C TRP A 121 26.90 -0.30 -2.42
N LEU A 122 26.57 0.35 -1.29
CA LEU A 122 25.28 0.12 -0.65
C LEU A 122 24.20 0.54 -1.65
N LYS A 123 23.42 -0.41 -2.14
CA LYS A 123 22.23 -0.10 -2.92
C LYS A 123 21.08 0.12 -1.94
N THR A 124 20.45 1.27 -2.05
CA THR A 124 19.18 1.48 -1.37
C THR A 124 18.15 0.49 -1.94
N VAL A 125 17.38 -0.16 -1.07
CA VAL A 125 16.31 -1.14 -1.42
C VAL A 125 15.44 -0.60 -2.56
N SER A 126 15.21 0.71 -2.55
CA SER A 126 14.46 1.45 -3.53
C SER A 126 15.11 2.82 -3.67
N MET A 127 15.87 3.07 -4.75
CA MET A 127 16.54 4.37 -4.96
C MET A 127 15.59 5.58 -5.00
N ASN A 128 14.28 5.36 -5.07
CA ASN A 128 13.26 6.41 -5.20
C ASN A 128 12.06 6.29 -4.22
N LEU A 129 12.06 5.36 -3.25
CA LEU A 129 10.89 5.16 -2.36
C LEU A 129 11.30 5.31 -0.88
N ARG A 130 11.36 6.56 -0.40
CA ARG A 130 11.68 6.87 1.00
C ARG A 130 10.70 7.89 1.56
N PRO A 131 10.34 7.79 2.86
CA PRO A 131 9.50 8.78 3.50
C PRO A 131 10.14 10.19 3.43
N PRO A 132 9.35 11.27 3.56
CA PRO A 132 9.91 12.60 3.70
C PRO A 132 10.96 12.62 4.81
N HIS A 133 12.12 13.22 4.52
CA HIS A 133 13.28 13.23 5.42
C HIS A 133 12.97 13.78 6.83
N PHE A 134 11.93 14.62 6.97
CA PHE A 134 11.53 15.22 8.24
C PHE A 134 10.67 14.30 9.13
N ILE A 135 10.27 13.12 8.64
CA ILE A 135 9.61 12.06 9.44
C ILE A 135 10.37 10.74 9.42
N ASP A 136 11.50 10.67 8.71
CA ASP A 136 12.36 9.50 8.75
C ASP A 136 13.05 9.40 10.12
N LYS A 137 12.73 8.34 10.87
CA LYS A 137 13.27 8.10 12.23
C LYS A 137 14.80 8.08 12.25
N SER A 138 15.45 7.73 11.14
CA SER A 138 16.91 7.72 10.99
C SER A 138 17.49 9.15 10.94
N PHE A 139 16.71 10.12 10.43
CA PHE A 139 17.13 11.50 10.23
C PHE A 139 16.79 12.38 11.43
N VAL A 140 15.54 12.30 11.89
CA VAL A 140 15.01 13.21 12.91
C VAL A 140 14.88 12.56 14.28
N GLY A 141 15.16 11.27 14.38
CA GLY A 141 14.96 10.50 15.61
C GLY A 141 13.48 10.12 15.83
N PRO A 142 13.23 9.04 16.60
CA PRO A 142 11.89 8.46 16.74
C PRO A 142 10.90 9.38 17.45
N VAL A 143 11.36 10.18 18.42
CA VAL A 143 10.48 11.09 19.20
C VAL A 143 9.91 12.19 18.30
N PHE A 144 10.77 12.88 17.54
CA PHE A 144 10.34 13.95 16.65
C PHE A 144 9.46 13.40 15.53
N ALA A 145 9.87 12.30 14.87
CA ALA A 145 9.08 11.66 13.82
C ALA A 145 7.66 11.32 14.32
N LYS A 146 7.56 10.75 15.53
CA LYS A 146 6.28 10.41 16.16
C LYS A 146 5.43 11.64 16.46
N GLU A 147 6.00 12.72 17.01
CA GLU A 147 5.27 13.97 17.25
C GLU A 147 4.77 14.60 15.93
N ALA A 148 5.62 14.64 14.90
CA ALA A 148 5.29 15.16 13.58
C ALA A 148 4.18 14.35 12.89
N LEU A 149 4.24 13.01 12.95
CA LEU A 149 3.21 12.11 12.42
C LEU A 149 1.91 12.16 13.24
N LYS A 150 1.99 12.36 14.55
CA LYS A 150 0.79 12.58 15.37
C LYS A 150 0.11 13.89 14.99
N ARG A 151 0.90 14.94 14.71
CA ARG A 151 0.34 16.17 14.13
C ARG A 151 -0.20 15.97 12.73
N PHE A 152 0.41 15.15 11.89
CA PHE A 152 -0.21 14.76 10.63
C PHE A 152 -1.63 14.20 10.86
N LYS A 153 -1.76 13.22 11.77
CA LYS A 153 -3.06 12.64 12.14
C LYS A 153 -4.07 13.67 12.61
N ASP A 154 -3.64 14.60 13.48
CA ASP A 154 -4.53 15.58 14.12
C ASP A 154 -4.92 16.74 13.19
N THR A 155 -4.09 17.06 12.20
CA THR A 155 -4.17 18.35 11.50
C THR A 155 -4.13 18.28 9.98
N VAL A 156 -3.54 17.24 9.39
CA VAL A 156 -3.70 16.95 7.97
C VAL A 156 -5.02 16.20 7.79
N GLY A 157 -6.09 16.97 7.89
CA GLY A 157 -7.42 16.50 7.59
C GLY A 157 -7.57 16.22 6.09
N LYS A 158 -7.33 14.97 5.70
CA LYS A 158 -8.05 14.30 4.62
C LYS A 158 -7.87 14.88 3.19
N ASP A 159 -6.67 15.10 2.64
CA ASP A 159 -6.55 15.43 1.20
C ASP A 159 -5.34 14.74 0.55
N LEU A 160 -5.57 13.73 -0.30
CA LEU A 160 -4.61 13.28 -1.31
C LEU A 160 -4.97 13.97 -2.62
N ARG A 161 -4.00 14.64 -3.25
CA ARG A 161 -4.22 15.41 -4.49
C ARG A 161 -3.99 14.54 -5.72
N PRO A 162 -4.94 14.47 -6.68
CA PRO A 162 -4.69 13.92 -8.01
C PRO A 162 -3.61 14.75 -8.72
N ILE A 163 -2.80 14.10 -9.57
CA ILE A 163 -1.92 14.82 -10.52
C ILE A 163 -2.71 15.09 -11.79
N GLY A 164 -2.66 16.35 -12.23
CA GLY A 164 -2.99 16.74 -13.60
C GLY A 164 -4.46 17.08 -13.85
N GLU A 165 -4.66 17.82 -14.93
CA GLU A 165 -5.93 18.46 -15.34
C GLU A 165 -7.05 17.48 -15.73
N LYS A 166 -6.76 16.16 -15.80
CA LYS A 166 -7.60 15.21 -16.56
C LYS A 166 -8.30 14.11 -15.79
N ASN A 167 -8.10 13.94 -14.48
CA ASN A 167 -8.99 13.12 -13.66
C ASN A 167 -8.81 13.44 -12.16
N PRO A 168 -9.81 14.04 -11.50
CA PRO A 168 -9.63 14.60 -10.16
C PRO A 168 -9.70 13.55 -9.03
N VAL A 169 -9.48 12.26 -9.30
CA VAL A 169 -9.48 11.23 -8.26
C VAL A 169 -8.48 10.14 -8.61
N ALA A 170 -7.43 9.99 -7.80
CA ALA A 170 -6.60 8.79 -7.85
C ALA A 170 -7.36 7.62 -7.20
N GLU A 171 -7.21 6.41 -7.75
CA GLU A 171 -7.77 5.19 -7.16
C GLU A 171 -6.71 4.51 -6.29
N TYR A 172 -7.09 4.03 -5.11
CA TYR A 172 -6.25 3.16 -4.28
C TYR A 172 -6.69 1.70 -4.45
N GLY A 173 -5.74 0.85 -4.84
CA GLY A 173 -5.96 -0.59 -4.99
C GLY A 173 -5.85 -1.31 -3.66
N VAL A 174 -6.86 -2.11 -3.34
CA VAL A 174 -6.85 -3.08 -2.23
C VAL A 174 -6.96 -4.46 -2.84
N HIS A 175 -6.11 -5.38 -2.41
CA HIS A 175 -6.18 -6.78 -2.82
C HIS A 175 -7.06 -7.56 -1.83
N ASP A 176 -7.58 -8.68 -2.28
CA ASP A 176 -8.49 -9.55 -1.54
C ASP A 176 -7.98 -9.93 -0.14
N THR A 177 -6.73 -10.36 -0.04
CA THR A 177 -6.08 -10.79 1.20
C THR A 177 -5.61 -9.64 2.09
N SER A 178 -5.60 -8.39 1.60
CA SER A 178 -5.11 -7.22 2.34
C SER A 178 -6.23 -6.30 2.83
N MET A 179 -7.50 -6.68 2.69
CA MET A 179 -8.63 -5.85 3.14
C MET A 179 -8.62 -5.58 4.65
N GLU A 180 -8.32 -6.58 5.47
CA GLU A 180 -8.29 -6.39 6.92
C GLU A 180 -7.13 -5.48 7.34
N GLU A 181 -5.94 -5.72 6.79
CA GLU A 181 -4.77 -4.86 7.01
C GLU A 181 -5.04 -3.43 6.56
N PHE A 182 -5.65 -3.23 5.40
CA PHE A 182 -6.03 -1.91 4.91
C PHE A 182 -6.87 -1.12 5.93
N VAL A 183 -7.77 -1.80 6.65
CA VAL A 183 -8.66 -1.16 7.62
C VAL A 183 -7.99 -0.99 8.99
N SER A 184 -7.16 -1.94 9.42
CA SER A 184 -6.71 -2.05 10.82
C SER A 184 -5.24 -1.76 11.06
N LYS A 185 -4.38 -1.93 10.04
CA LYS A 185 -2.92 -1.80 10.18
C LYS A 185 -2.54 -0.36 10.49
N ASP A 186 -1.77 -0.18 11.57
CA ASP A 186 -1.19 1.12 11.92
C ASP A 186 0.01 1.37 11.00
N ALA A 187 -0.18 2.25 10.02
CA ALA A 187 0.79 2.54 8.97
C ALA A 187 2.12 3.07 9.52
N PHE A 188 2.13 3.73 10.68
CA PHE A 188 3.30 4.45 11.18
C PHE A 188 3.59 4.28 12.69
N GLY A 189 2.83 3.43 13.40
CA GLY A 189 2.96 3.28 14.85
C GLY A 189 2.41 4.47 15.67
N VAL A 190 1.49 5.25 15.08
CA VAL A 190 0.82 6.41 15.71
C VAL A 190 -0.71 6.28 15.72
N GLY A 191 -1.21 5.08 15.43
CA GLY A 191 -2.62 4.75 15.30
C GLY A 191 -3.26 5.36 14.07
N VAL A 192 -2.54 5.50 12.96
CA VAL A 192 -3.10 5.96 11.68
C VAL A 192 -3.28 4.74 10.79
N THR A 193 -4.50 4.48 10.34
CA THR A 193 -4.76 3.33 9.46
C THR A 193 -4.48 3.64 7.99
N VAL A 194 -4.27 2.61 7.17
CA VAL A 194 -4.11 2.79 5.71
C VAL A 194 -5.40 3.35 5.10
N GLU A 195 -6.57 2.92 5.58
CA GLU A 195 -7.86 3.51 5.22
C GLU A 195 -7.89 5.01 5.47
N GLU A 196 -7.39 5.47 6.63
CA GLU A 196 -7.33 6.88 6.99
C GLU A 196 -6.44 7.68 6.03
N LEU A 197 -5.32 7.10 5.60
CA LEU A 197 -4.41 7.70 4.62
C LEU A 197 -5.05 7.80 3.24
N ALA A 198 -5.67 6.71 2.78
CA ALA A 198 -6.28 6.62 1.46
C ALA A 198 -7.68 7.24 1.39
N ARG A 199 -8.23 7.80 2.48
CA ARG A 199 -9.65 8.14 2.65
C ARG A 199 -10.27 9.05 1.57
N ASN A 200 -9.45 9.81 0.84
CA ASN A 200 -9.89 10.75 -0.21
C ASN A 200 -9.70 10.22 -1.62
N LEU A 201 -9.14 9.03 -1.75
CA LEU A 201 -9.07 8.29 -2.99
C LEU A 201 -10.32 7.45 -3.16
N ASP A 202 -10.75 7.27 -4.40
CA ASP A 202 -11.70 6.20 -4.68
C ASP A 202 -11.01 4.86 -4.43
N LEU A 203 -11.78 3.85 -4.03
CA LEU A 203 -11.25 2.52 -3.74
C LEU A 203 -11.50 1.58 -4.90
N ARG A 204 -10.51 0.76 -5.19
CA ARG A 204 -10.65 -0.42 -6.04
C ARG A 204 -10.29 -1.64 -5.22
N VAL A 205 -11.30 -2.42 -4.85
CA VAL A 205 -11.11 -3.69 -4.11
C VAL A 205 -11.12 -4.82 -5.13
N ASN A 206 -9.98 -5.50 -5.29
CA ASN A 206 -9.85 -6.60 -6.24
C ASN A 206 -10.13 -7.93 -5.53
N PHE A 207 -11.04 -8.71 -6.09
CA PHE A 207 -11.37 -10.07 -5.71
C PHE A 207 -10.82 -11.00 -6.78
N GLN A 208 -9.84 -11.84 -6.44
CA GLN A 208 -9.31 -12.84 -7.36
C GLN A 208 -10.22 -14.08 -7.33
N CYS A 209 -10.76 -14.47 -8.49
CA CYS A 209 -11.65 -15.62 -8.65
C CYS A 209 -10.94 -16.91 -9.04
N ASP A 210 -9.70 -16.84 -9.48
CA ASP A 210 -8.95 -18.04 -9.85
C ASP A 210 -8.42 -18.70 -8.58
N THR A 211 -8.40 -20.04 -8.58
CA THR A 211 -7.77 -20.77 -7.49
C THR A 211 -6.29 -20.42 -7.47
N LEU A 212 -5.89 -19.80 -6.36
CA LEU A 212 -4.50 -19.81 -5.96
C LEU A 212 -4.03 -21.27 -5.97
N THR A 213 -2.91 -21.52 -6.63
CA THR A 213 -2.20 -22.79 -6.60
C THR A 213 -1.75 -23.08 -5.16
N ASP A 214 -1.46 -24.35 -4.85
CA ASP A 214 -0.90 -24.72 -3.54
C ASP A 214 0.39 -23.93 -3.22
N ASP A 215 1.15 -23.56 -4.27
CA ASP A 215 2.35 -22.73 -4.16
C ASP A 215 2.00 -21.28 -3.78
N GLU A 216 0.96 -20.69 -4.38
CA GLU A 216 0.49 -19.34 -4.05
C GLU A 216 -0.13 -19.26 -2.64
N PHE A 217 -0.89 -20.29 -2.24
CA PHE A 217 -1.36 -20.41 -0.86
C PHE A 217 -0.19 -20.50 0.14
N ALA A 218 0.88 -21.23 -0.21
CA ALA A 218 2.08 -21.29 0.61
C ALA A 218 2.84 -19.94 0.65
N GLU A 219 2.79 -19.12 -0.40
CA GLU A 219 3.35 -17.77 -0.39
C GLU A 219 2.56 -16.81 0.50
N ILE A 220 1.23 -16.84 0.45
CA ILE A 220 0.35 -16.09 1.37
C ILE A 220 0.61 -16.51 2.81
N GLN A 221 0.82 -17.80 3.05
CA GLN A 221 1.15 -18.28 4.38
C GLN A 221 2.51 -17.73 4.86
N LYS A 222 3.53 -17.71 3.99
CA LYS A 222 4.86 -17.17 4.33
C LYS A 222 4.81 -15.69 4.69
N SER A 223 4.02 -14.88 3.96
CA SER A 223 3.88 -13.46 4.28
C SER A 223 3.21 -13.25 5.65
N LYS A 224 2.15 -13.98 5.95
CA LYS A 224 1.45 -13.90 7.25
C LYS A 224 2.33 -14.30 8.44
N VAL A 225 3.15 -15.35 8.29
CA VAL A 225 4.06 -15.81 9.35
C VAL A 225 5.20 -14.81 9.61
N HIS A 226 5.64 -14.10 8.57
CA HIS A 226 6.68 -13.09 8.67
C HIS A 226 6.21 -11.86 9.47
N ASP A 227 4.95 -11.45 9.29
CA ASP A 227 4.41 -10.25 9.93
C ASP A 227 3.95 -10.45 11.39
N GLN A 228 3.63 -11.69 11.80
CA GLN A 228 3.15 -11.98 13.16
C GLN A 228 4.22 -12.39 14.19
N GLY A 229 5.52 -12.41 13.82
CA GLY A 229 6.57 -12.80 14.77
C GLY A 229 6.41 -14.26 15.22
N SER A 230 6.81 -15.18 14.34
CA SER A 230 6.65 -16.63 14.46
C SER A 230 6.98 -17.25 15.83
N LEU A 231 6.00 -17.95 16.41
CA LEU A 231 6.18 -18.94 17.48
C LEU A 231 5.30 -20.19 17.33
N VAL A 232 4.67 -20.42 16.17
CA VAL A 232 3.86 -21.63 15.95
C VAL A 232 4.62 -22.61 15.07
N THR A 233 5.36 -23.49 15.72
CA THR A 233 5.95 -24.70 15.13
C THR A 233 4.86 -25.73 14.80
N GLY A 234 4.09 -25.46 13.75
CA GLY A 234 3.13 -26.40 13.19
C GLY A 234 2.89 -26.07 11.72
N THR A 235 3.27 -26.97 10.83
CA THR A 235 2.93 -26.97 9.39
C THR A 235 1.42 -27.14 9.23
N THR A 236 0.66 -26.09 9.50
CA THR A 236 -0.71 -25.97 9.01
C THR A 236 -0.61 -25.58 7.55
N VAL A 237 -1.21 -26.35 6.64
CA VAL A 237 -1.25 -25.97 5.22
C VAL A 237 -2.34 -24.94 5.09
N TYR A 238 -2.02 -23.74 4.60
CA TYR A 238 -3.04 -22.73 4.31
C TYR A 238 -3.94 -23.25 3.18
N THR A 239 -5.23 -23.42 3.47
CA THR A 239 -6.19 -24.03 2.56
C THR A 239 -7.06 -22.98 1.88
N ARG A 240 -7.78 -23.41 0.85
CA ARG A 240 -8.84 -22.61 0.23
C ARG A 240 -9.91 -22.14 1.22
N ASP A 241 -10.30 -22.98 2.17
CA ASP A 241 -11.32 -22.60 3.15
C ASP A 241 -10.80 -21.49 4.07
N ASP A 242 -9.50 -21.52 4.41
CA ASP A 242 -8.83 -20.44 5.13
C ASP A 242 -8.84 -19.14 4.31
N TYR A 243 -8.54 -19.20 3.01
CA TYR A 243 -8.63 -18.04 2.12
C TYR A 243 -10.04 -17.44 2.06
N LEU A 244 -11.08 -18.26 1.92
CA LEU A 244 -12.46 -17.77 1.89
C LEU A 244 -12.89 -17.19 3.25
N CYS A 245 -12.39 -17.74 4.36
CA CYS A 245 -12.60 -17.18 5.69
C CYS A 245 -11.93 -15.82 5.83
N ASP A 246 -10.64 -15.71 5.45
CA ASP A 246 -9.89 -14.46 5.48
C ASP A 246 -10.52 -13.39 4.57
N LEU A 247 -11.03 -13.80 3.40
CA LEU A 247 -11.75 -12.91 2.51
C LEU A 247 -13.04 -12.39 3.15
N ASN A 248 -13.77 -13.26 3.85
CA ASN A 248 -14.98 -12.88 4.59
C ASN A 248 -14.68 -11.94 5.76
N ASP A 249 -13.57 -12.14 6.46
CA ASP A 249 -13.09 -11.28 7.53
C ASP A 249 -12.64 -9.92 6.98
N GLY A 250 -11.93 -9.93 5.85
CA GLY A 250 -11.59 -8.74 5.07
C GLY A 250 -12.82 -7.94 4.64
N VAL A 251 -13.86 -8.60 4.12
CA VAL A 251 -15.16 -7.97 3.81
C VAL A 251 -15.80 -7.38 5.06
N THR A 252 -15.77 -8.09 6.18
CA THR A 252 -16.32 -7.61 7.46
C THR A 252 -15.58 -6.36 7.94
N ALA A 253 -14.25 -6.35 7.84
CA ALA A 253 -13.42 -5.18 8.13
C ALA A 253 -13.74 -4.02 7.18
N LEU A 254 -13.85 -4.27 5.87
CA LEU A 254 -14.19 -3.25 4.88
C LEU A 254 -15.57 -2.64 5.16
N LEU A 255 -16.54 -3.44 5.59
CA LEU A 255 -17.86 -2.96 6.00
C LEU A 255 -17.84 -2.14 7.29
N SER A 256 -16.74 -2.12 8.05
CA SER A 256 -16.56 -1.26 9.22
C SER A 256 -16.14 0.17 8.86
N ILE A 257 -15.58 0.42 7.67
CA ILE A 257 -14.99 1.72 7.31
C ILE A 257 -16.02 2.86 7.43
N PRO A 258 -15.67 3.99 8.06
CA PRO A 258 -16.62 5.07 8.26
C PRO A 258 -17.02 5.71 6.92
N HIS A 259 -18.31 6.02 6.77
CA HIS A 259 -18.77 6.80 5.63
C HIS A 259 -18.24 8.24 5.72
N ASN A 260 -17.62 8.73 4.65
CA ASN A 260 -17.12 10.10 4.56
C ASN A 260 -17.54 10.71 3.22
N ASN A 261 -18.33 11.79 3.28
CA ASN A 261 -18.79 12.54 2.11
C ASN A 261 -17.76 13.51 1.54
N ARG A 262 -16.52 13.47 2.03
CA ARG A 262 -15.51 14.49 1.73
C ARG A 262 -14.42 13.90 0.83
N VAL A 263 -14.65 13.94 -0.49
CA VAL A 263 -13.60 13.80 -1.51
C VAL A 263 -13.31 15.19 -2.06
N ILE A 264 -12.27 15.84 -1.55
CA ILE A 264 -11.86 17.18 -2.00
C ILE A 264 -11.08 17.04 -3.29
N THR A 265 -11.51 17.75 -4.32
CA THR A 265 -10.80 17.86 -5.59
C THR A 265 -10.10 19.23 -5.68
N HIS A 266 -9.11 19.35 -6.55
CA HIS A 266 -8.42 20.62 -6.83
C HIS A 266 -8.43 20.85 -8.34
N ASN A 267 -8.52 22.10 -8.78
CA ASN A 267 -8.32 22.46 -10.18
C ASN A 267 -7.25 23.56 -10.29
N GLU A 268 -6.78 23.83 -11.52
CA GLU A 268 -5.73 24.82 -11.83
C GLU A 268 -6.03 26.24 -11.32
N HIS A 269 -7.29 26.55 -11.02
CA HIS A 269 -7.77 27.89 -10.69
C HIS A 269 -8.00 28.10 -9.18
N GLY A 270 -7.74 27.07 -8.35
CA GLY A 270 -7.81 27.16 -6.90
C GLY A 270 -8.33 25.88 -6.21
N ARG A 271 -8.50 25.98 -4.89
CA ARG A 271 -9.07 24.92 -4.06
C ARG A 271 -10.59 24.85 -4.26
N HIS A 272 -11.04 24.05 -5.22
CA HIS A 272 -12.47 23.74 -5.37
C HIS A 272 -12.86 22.50 -4.58
N ILE A 273 -13.33 22.69 -3.35
CA ILE A 273 -13.82 21.60 -2.50
C ILE A 273 -15.13 21.04 -3.08
N GLN A 274 -15.05 19.99 -3.89
CA GLN A 274 -16.21 19.16 -4.18
C GLN A 274 -16.48 18.26 -2.97
N THR A 275 -17.76 18.03 -2.66
CA THR A 275 -18.17 17.09 -1.60
C THR A 275 -18.99 16.02 -2.30
N ARG A 276 -18.50 14.79 -2.32
CA ARG A 276 -19.19 13.64 -2.89
C ARG A 276 -18.90 12.39 -2.07
N ALA A 277 -19.80 11.41 -2.17
CA ALA A 277 -19.53 10.07 -1.67
C ALA A 277 -18.28 9.49 -2.35
N ARG A 278 -17.45 8.81 -1.57
CA ARG A 278 -16.32 8.01 -2.07
C ARG A 278 -16.86 6.92 -2.98
N VAL A 279 -16.25 6.74 -4.16
CA VAL A 279 -16.59 5.65 -5.07
C VAL A 279 -15.77 4.43 -4.67
N VAL A 280 -16.43 3.28 -4.58
CA VAL A 280 -15.80 1.98 -4.34
C VAL A 280 -16.11 1.08 -5.53
N THR A 281 -15.08 0.67 -6.25
CA THR A 281 -15.17 -0.31 -7.33
C THR A 281 -14.80 -1.68 -6.78
N LEU A 282 -15.74 -2.61 -6.77
CA LEU A 282 -15.51 -4.02 -6.47
C LEU A 282 -15.14 -4.71 -7.79
N ALA A 283 -13.86 -5.00 -7.98
CA ALA A 283 -13.32 -5.58 -9.20
C ALA A 283 -13.11 -7.09 -9.04
N ILE A 284 -13.86 -7.88 -9.78
CA ILE A 284 -13.71 -9.34 -9.86
C ILE A 284 -12.73 -9.63 -11.01
N ARG A 285 -11.65 -10.34 -10.69
CA ARG A 285 -10.56 -10.70 -11.62
C ARG A 285 -10.49 -12.22 -11.79
N GLN A 286 -10.44 -12.65 -13.04
CA GLN A 286 -10.26 -14.06 -13.42
C GLN A 286 -9.31 -14.09 -14.62
N GLU A 287 -8.02 -14.22 -14.33
CA GLU A 287 -6.88 -14.09 -15.23
C GLU A 287 -6.30 -15.43 -15.69
N ASP A 288 -6.28 -16.48 -14.85
CA ASP A 288 -5.65 -17.78 -15.18
C ASP A 288 -6.60 -18.99 -14.97
N ASP A 289 -6.54 -19.95 -15.90
CA ASP A 289 -7.21 -21.26 -15.85
C ASP A 289 -8.67 -21.18 -15.37
N PHE A 290 -9.59 -20.75 -16.25
CA PHE A 290 -11.04 -20.65 -15.96
C PHE A 290 -11.58 -21.71 -14.99
N ILE A 291 -11.55 -21.40 -13.69
CA ILE A 291 -11.98 -22.30 -12.61
C ILE A 291 -13.24 -21.75 -12.00
N VAL A 292 -14.31 -22.49 -12.25
CA VAL A 292 -15.68 -22.16 -11.86
C VAL A 292 -15.89 -22.22 -10.33
N ARG A 293 -15.01 -22.93 -9.61
CA ARG A 293 -15.30 -23.42 -8.25
C ARG A 293 -15.38 -22.31 -7.20
N ASP A 294 -14.68 -21.18 -7.38
CA ASP A 294 -14.62 -20.07 -6.41
C ASP A 294 -15.51 -18.87 -6.79
N LEU A 295 -16.05 -18.87 -8.01
CA LEU A 295 -16.86 -17.78 -8.51
C LEU A 295 -18.08 -17.52 -7.62
N SER A 296 -18.90 -18.54 -7.34
CA SER A 296 -20.14 -18.35 -6.55
C SER A 296 -19.90 -17.81 -5.13
N PRO A 297 -18.99 -18.38 -4.31
CA PRO A 297 -18.65 -17.81 -2.99
C PRO A 297 -18.19 -16.35 -3.06
N ILE A 298 -17.30 -16.02 -4.00
CA ILE A 298 -16.78 -14.65 -4.15
C ILE A 298 -17.88 -13.70 -4.59
N LEU A 299 -18.73 -14.08 -5.55
CA LEU A 299 -19.87 -13.26 -5.97
C LEU A 299 -20.81 -12.93 -4.82
N LYS A 300 -21.06 -13.87 -3.90
CA LYS A 300 -21.87 -13.62 -2.69
C LYS A 300 -21.19 -12.63 -1.75
N LEU A 301 -19.88 -12.71 -1.58
CA LEU A 301 -19.10 -11.76 -0.78
C LEU A 301 -19.08 -10.36 -1.41
N VAL A 302 -18.96 -10.28 -2.74
CA VAL A 302 -19.08 -9.02 -3.49
C VAL A 302 -20.49 -8.44 -3.33
N ALA A 303 -21.54 -9.25 -3.41
CA ALA A 303 -22.92 -8.81 -3.19
C ALA A 303 -23.13 -8.26 -1.78
N ARG A 304 -22.65 -8.98 -0.75
CA ARG A 304 -22.66 -8.53 0.66
C ARG A 304 -21.93 -7.19 0.81
N THR A 305 -20.75 -7.07 0.21
CA THR A 305 -19.95 -5.85 0.22
C THR A 305 -20.69 -4.69 -0.47
N TYR A 306 -21.26 -4.94 -1.65
CA TYR A 306 -22.02 -3.97 -2.41
C TYR A 306 -23.18 -3.39 -1.58
N HIS A 307 -24.05 -4.26 -1.07
CA HIS A 307 -25.22 -3.83 -0.30
C HIS A 307 -24.82 -3.15 1.02
N GLY A 308 -23.82 -3.69 1.72
CA GLY A 308 -23.35 -3.12 2.98
C GLY A 308 -22.75 -1.73 2.80
N LEU A 309 -21.91 -1.51 1.78
CA LEU A 309 -21.34 -0.19 1.49
C LEU A 309 -22.41 0.79 0.97
N ARG A 310 -23.34 0.34 0.11
CA ARG A 310 -24.46 1.17 -0.35
C ARG A 310 -25.36 1.63 0.79
N ALA A 311 -25.69 0.74 1.73
CA ALA A 311 -26.49 1.07 2.91
C ALA A 311 -25.81 2.15 3.78
N LYS A 312 -24.47 2.25 3.74
CA LYS A 312 -23.69 3.29 4.44
C LYS A 312 -23.57 4.60 3.67
N GLY A 313 -24.02 4.68 2.41
CA GLY A 313 -23.99 5.89 1.59
C GLY A 313 -22.86 6.00 0.56
N PHE A 314 -22.05 4.94 0.39
CA PHE A 314 -21.01 4.92 -0.64
C PHE A 314 -21.61 4.81 -2.05
N THR A 315 -20.93 5.37 -3.05
CA THR A 315 -21.18 5.02 -4.46
C THR A 315 -20.43 3.74 -4.76
N VAL A 316 -21.11 2.67 -5.14
CA VAL A 316 -20.47 1.37 -5.36
C VAL A 316 -20.68 0.94 -6.80
N LYS A 317 -19.61 0.50 -7.45
CA LYS A 317 -19.62 -0.08 -8.79
C LYS A 317 -19.08 -1.51 -8.71
N VAL A 318 -19.51 -2.38 -9.62
CA VAL A 318 -18.93 -3.71 -9.75
C VAL A 318 -18.31 -3.84 -11.13
N GLN A 319 -17.06 -4.26 -11.20
CA GLN A 319 -16.39 -4.58 -12.46
C GLN A 319 -16.10 -6.07 -12.49
N TYR A 320 -16.38 -6.72 -13.62
CA TYR A 320 -15.88 -8.05 -13.91
C TYR A 320 -14.84 -7.96 -15.04
N TYR A 321 -13.71 -8.62 -14.87
CA TYR A 321 -12.66 -8.74 -15.88
C TYR A 321 -12.12 -10.15 -15.95
N SER A 322 -12.11 -10.70 -17.17
CA SER A 322 -11.38 -11.89 -17.53
C SER A 322 -10.93 -11.81 -18.99
N GLU A 323 -9.64 -11.99 -19.23
CA GLU A 323 -9.07 -12.00 -20.58
C GLU A 323 -9.36 -13.33 -21.29
N ASP A 324 -9.24 -14.46 -20.58
CA ASP A 324 -9.47 -15.82 -21.08
C ASP A 324 -10.83 -16.05 -21.74
N ILE A 325 -11.89 -15.48 -21.15
CA ILE A 325 -13.26 -15.58 -21.67
C ILE A 325 -13.70 -14.29 -22.36
N GLU A 326 -12.77 -13.36 -22.61
CA GLU A 326 -12.98 -12.06 -23.26
C GLU A 326 -14.15 -11.27 -22.64
N LEU A 327 -14.24 -11.21 -21.30
CA LEU A 327 -15.32 -10.52 -20.60
C LEU A 327 -14.79 -9.35 -19.76
N ASN A 328 -15.16 -8.12 -20.14
CA ASN A 328 -14.83 -6.91 -19.37
C ASN A 328 -16.05 -6.01 -19.29
N VAL A 329 -16.73 -6.06 -18.14
CA VAL A 329 -18.01 -5.38 -17.93
C VAL A 329 -17.98 -4.55 -16.64
N LEU A 330 -18.52 -3.34 -16.73
CA LEU A 330 -18.77 -2.46 -15.59
C LEU A 330 -20.27 -2.36 -15.34
N PHE A 331 -20.67 -2.73 -14.13
CA PHE A 331 -22.02 -2.61 -13.61
C PHE A 331 -22.11 -1.38 -12.72
N GLU A 332 -23.01 -0.47 -13.09
CA GLU A 332 -23.36 0.72 -12.33
C GLU A 332 -24.76 0.55 -11.74
N ASP A 333 -25.33 1.61 -11.16
CA ASP A 333 -26.60 1.54 -10.43
C ASP A 333 -27.80 1.08 -11.29
N ASP A 334 -27.72 1.19 -12.62
CA ASP A 334 -28.78 0.78 -13.54
C ASP A 334 -29.03 -0.73 -13.56
N VAL A 335 -28.02 -1.54 -13.23
CA VAL A 335 -28.08 -3.00 -13.34
C VAL A 335 -29.15 -3.65 -12.46
N TRP A 336 -29.49 -3.02 -11.33
CA TRP A 336 -30.44 -3.56 -10.35
C TRP A 336 -31.89 -3.47 -10.81
N GLU A 337 -32.16 -2.64 -11.82
CA GLU A 337 -33.48 -2.48 -12.43
C GLU A 337 -33.64 -3.31 -13.70
N TRP A 338 -32.61 -4.06 -14.11
CA TRP A 338 -32.64 -4.83 -15.34
C TRP A 338 -33.65 -5.98 -15.28
N THR A 339 -34.48 -6.03 -16.31
CA THR A 339 -35.34 -7.18 -16.59
C THR A 339 -34.53 -8.34 -17.19
N ASN A 340 -35.13 -9.52 -17.28
CA ASN A 340 -34.52 -10.65 -17.98
C ASN A 340 -34.13 -10.34 -19.43
N ASP A 341 -34.86 -9.44 -20.10
CA ASP A 341 -34.56 -9.06 -21.47
C ASP A 341 -33.43 -8.01 -21.53
N ASP A 342 -33.34 -7.12 -20.54
CA ASP A 342 -32.19 -6.22 -20.38
C ASP A 342 -30.90 -7.01 -20.15
N TRP A 343 -30.93 -8.04 -19.31
CA TRP A 343 -29.80 -8.95 -19.08
C TRP A 343 -29.33 -9.63 -20.38
N LYS A 344 -30.25 -10.06 -21.26
CA LYS A 344 -29.89 -10.66 -22.56
C LYS A 344 -29.31 -9.64 -23.51
N LYS A 345 -29.89 -8.44 -23.57
CA LYS A 345 -29.49 -7.35 -24.47
C LYS A 345 -28.14 -6.77 -24.08
N ASN A 346 -27.94 -6.49 -22.80
CA ASN A 346 -26.77 -5.80 -22.28
C ASN A 346 -25.53 -6.69 -22.16
N ARG A 347 -25.72 -8.02 -22.19
CA ARG A 347 -24.62 -9.01 -22.26
C ARG A 347 -23.57 -8.64 -23.30
N PHE A 348 -24.01 -8.37 -24.53
CA PHE A 348 -23.11 -8.03 -25.64
C PHE A 348 -22.77 -6.54 -25.66
N ALA A 349 -23.72 -5.68 -25.29
CA ALA A 349 -23.56 -4.23 -25.43
C ALA A 349 -22.59 -3.61 -24.40
N LYS A 350 -22.49 -4.16 -23.19
CA LYS A 350 -21.59 -3.64 -22.13
C LYS A 350 -20.20 -4.29 -22.12
N ASN A 351 -19.95 -5.35 -22.90
CA ASN A 351 -18.64 -5.98 -22.96
C ASN A 351 -17.64 -5.12 -23.74
N LYS A 352 -16.59 -4.64 -23.07
CA LYS A 352 -15.55 -3.80 -23.70
C LYS A 352 -14.69 -4.53 -24.72
N PHE A 353 -14.57 -5.85 -24.62
CA PHE A 353 -13.89 -6.66 -25.64
C PHE A 353 -14.72 -6.78 -26.93
N GLY A 354 -16.00 -6.41 -26.90
CA GLY A 354 -16.92 -6.42 -28.04
C GLY A 354 -17.73 -7.70 -28.16
N ILE A 355 -18.27 -7.96 -29.36
CA ILE A 355 -18.99 -9.20 -29.68
C ILE A 355 -17.95 -10.30 -29.96
N GLY A 356 -17.26 -10.74 -28.90
CA GLY A 356 -16.47 -11.98 -28.95
C GLY A 356 -17.38 -13.17 -29.27
N HIS A 357 -16.83 -14.24 -29.82
CA HIS A 357 -17.58 -15.47 -30.04
C HIS A 357 -18.00 -16.04 -28.69
N SER A 358 -19.21 -15.70 -28.22
CA SER A 358 -19.70 -16.07 -26.89
C SER A 358 -19.40 -17.53 -26.57
N THR A 359 -18.39 -17.76 -25.74
CA THR A 359 -17.98 -19.09 -25.32
C THR A 359 -19.02 -19.63 -24.32
N SER A 360 -19.06 -20.94 -24.11
CA SER A 360 -19.88 -21.54 -23.05
C SER A 360 -19.50 -21.01 -21.66
N ALA A 361 -18.21 -20.68 -21.47
CA ALA A 361 -17.67 -20.14 -20.23
C ALA A 361 -18.17 -18.71 -19.97
N GLU A 362 -18.11 -17.82 -20.97
CA GLU A 362 -18.65 -16.45 -20.85
C GLU A 362 -20.14 -16.45 -20.48
N ARG A 363 -20.93 -17.33 -21.13
CA ARG A 363 -22.35 -17.48 -20.82
C ARG A 363 -22.57 -17.94 -19.38
N TYR A 364 -21.78 -18.92 -18.93
CA TYR A 364 -21.86 -19.44 -17.58
C TYR A 364 -21.56 -18.34 -16.55
N VAL A 365 -20.48 -17.59 -16.73
CA VAL A 365 -20.13 -16.46 -15.85
C VAL A 365 -21.24 -15.41 -15.82
N TRP A 366 -21.80 -15.07 -16.98
CA TRP A 366 -22.91 -14.12 -17.06
C TRP A 366 -24.13 -14.57 -16.26
N GLU A 367 -24.46 -15.87 -16.33
CA GLU A 367 -25.54 -16.47 -15.55
C GLU A 367 -25.24 -16.46 -14.04
N GLN A 368 -24.00 -16.77 -13.63
CA GLN A 368 -23.56 -16.72 -12.24
C GLN A 368 -23.56 -15.30 -11.67
N LEU A 369 -23.10 -14.30 -12.44
CA LEU A 369 -23.18 -12.89 -12.05
C LEU A 369 -24.63 -12.49 -11.79
N ARG A 370 -25.54 -12.82 -12.71
CA ARG A 370 -26.96 -12.52 -12.51
C ARG A 370 -27.52 -13.21 -11.26
N GLU A 371 -27.22 -14.50 -11.08
CA GLU A 371 -27.80 -15.32 -10.00
C GLU A 371 -27.25 -14.99 -8.60
N HIS A 372 -25.94 -14.77 -8.48
CA HIS A 372 -25.29 -14.66 -7.17
C HIS A 372 -24.92 -13.24 -6.76
N LEU A 373 -24.82 -12.31 -7.71
CA LEU A 373 -24.49 -10.92 -7.44
C LEU A 373 -25.71 -9.99 -7.49
N PHE A 374 -26.62 -10.19 -8.43
CA PHE A 374 -27.72 -9.24 -8.70
C PHE A 374 -29.13 -9.75 -8.38
N GLN A 375 -29.32 -11.05 -8.24
CA GLN A 375 -30.57 -11.59 -7.75
C GLN A 375 -30.68 -11.28 -6.26
N LYS A 376 -31.83 -10.71 -5.84
CA LYS A 376 -32.07 -10.46 -4.41
C LYS A 376 -31.87 -11.78 -3.65
N PRO A 377 -31.11 -11.78 -2.55
CA PRO A 377 -31.13 -12.92 -1.65
C PRO A 377 -32.58 -13.18 -1.27
N ASP A 378 -33.05 -14.42 -1.39
CA ASP A 378 -34.26 -14.83 -0.70
C ASP A 378 -34.08 -14.43 0.78
N GLU A 379 -35.04 -13.71 1.36
CA GLU A 379 -34.95 -13.07 2.69
C GLU A 379 -34.70 -14.05 3.86
N ASP A 380 -34.43 -15.32 3.59
CA ASP A 380 -34.42 -16.43 4.55
C ASP A 380 -33.06 -17.11 4.77
N VAL A 381 -31.94 -16.62 4.21
CA VAL A 381 -30.62 -17.21 4.49
C VAL A 381 -29.54 -16.14 4.74
N LEU A 382 -29.50 -15.65 5.98
CA LEU A 382 -28.29 -15.12 6.60
C LEU A 382 -28.01 -15.98 7.84
N PRO A 383 -26.82 -16.61 7.97
CA PRO A 383 -26.26 -16.88 9.28
C PRO A 383 -25.77 -15.59 9.96
#